data_AF-A0A9J6GAW1-F1
#
_entry.id   AF-A0A9J6GAW1-F1
#
_cell.length_a   1.000
_cell.length_b   1.000
_cell.length_c   1.000
_cell.angle_alpha   90.00
_cell.angle_beta   90.00
_cell.angle_gamma   90.00
#
_symmetry.space_group_name_H-M   'P 1'
#
loop_
_entity.id
_entity.type
_entity.pdbx_description
1 polymer ?
#
loop_
_entity_poly.entity_id
_entity_poly.type
_entity_poly.pdbx_seq_one_letter_code
_entity_poly.pdbx_strand_id
1 'polypeptide(L)'
;MSPHILPEEASLKNIDSRLLHMWEAKDSIQKRLCTQRHNHSVRSSLARLNKEIENHAAYITNQQWNTLCDRMEVQMRTPKTWHTIRSLLNPEGRRVSQRNNLLNILHEHQEYQAALLQKLPDLYIQTAPSEPAWPYTGKPKLALDRPITKEVY
;
A
#
# COMPACT_ATOMS: atom_id res chain seq x y z
N MET A 1 3.14 15.81 26.04
CA MET A 1 3.64 14.61 25.35
C MET A 1 2.47 14.03 24.59
N SER A 2 2.44 14.21 23.27
CA SER A 2 1.45 13.56 22.40
C SER A 2 2.14 12.38 21.73
N PRO A 3 1.63 11.15 21.85
CA PRO A 3 2.18 10.03 21.10
C PRO A 3 1.88 10.26 19.62
N HIS A 4 2.92 10.40 18.80
CA HIS A 4 2.79 10.28 17.36
C HIS A 4 2.25 8.88 17.08
N ILE A 5 1.00 8.77 16.63
CA ILE A 5 0.39 7.51 16.21
C ILE A 5 1.10 7.12 14.90
N LEU A 6 2.10 6.26 15.02
CA LEU A 6 2.75 5.60 13.89
C LEU A 6 1.82 4.48 13.39
N PRO A 7 1.65 4.31 12.06
CA PRO A 7 0.80 3.26 11.51
C PRO A 7 1.28 1.87 11.97
N GLU A 8 0.31 1.05 12.37
CA GLU A 8 0.46 -0.25 13.07
C GLU A 8 1.27 -1.31 12.29
N GLU A 9 1.44 -1.11 10.98
CA GLU A 9 2.19 -1.98 10.07
C GLU A 9 3.72 -1.73 10.08
N ALA A 10 4.16 -0.58 10.62
CA ALA A 10 5.57 -0.25 10.74
C ALA A 10 6.16 -1.04 11.91
N SER A 11 6.60 -2.27 11.64
CA SER A 11 7.25 -3.15 12.62
C SER A 11 8.26 -2.37 13.47
N LEU A 12 7.86 -2.03 14.71
CA LEU A 12 8.62 -1.27 15.71
C LEU A 12 9.98 -1.92 16.06
N LYS A 13 10.23 -3.15 15.59
CA LYS A 13 11.46 -3.91 15.84
C LYS A 13 12.68 -3.42 15.07
N ASN A 14 12.51 -2.60 14.03
CA ASN A 14 13.61 -2.13 13.18
C ASN A 14 13.74 -0.60 13.14
N ILE A 15 13.33 0.10 14.21
CA ILE A 15 13.62 1.54 14.31
C ILE A 15 15.09 1.68 14.68
N ASP A 16 15.85 2.37 13.82
CA ASP A 16 17.24 2.69 14.11
C ASP A 16 17.34 3.55 15.38
N SER A 17 17.99 3.00 16.41
CA SER A 17 18.15 3.66 17.71
C SER A 17 18.90 4.98 17.58
N ARG A 18 19.82 5.09 16.62
CA ARG A 18 20.56 6.32 16.38
C ARG A 18 19.67 7.42 15.81
N LEU A 19 18.82 7.12 14.82
CA LEU A 19 17.84 8.06 14.29
C LEU A 19 16.87 8.56 15.38
N LEU A 20 16.45 7.66 16.27
CA LEU A 20 15.58 8.01 17.40
C LEU A 20 16.26 9.03 18.33
N HIS A 21 17.51 8.79 18.71
CA HIS A 21 18.27 9.73 19.53
C HIS A 21 18.50 11.09 18.83
N MET A 22 18.71 11.10 17.51
CA MET A 22 18.82 12.35 16.76
C MET A 22 17.51 13.14 16.73
N TRP A 23 16.36 12.46 16.70
CA TRP A 23 15.05 13.09 16.82
C TRP A 23 14.77 13.66 18.21
N GLU A 24 15.14 12.95 19.28
CA GLU A 24 15.06 13.46 20.65
C GLU A 24 15.92 14.73 20.80
N ALA A 25 17.15 14.70 20.26
CA ALA A 25 18.04 15.86 20.23
C ALA A 25 17.41 17.03 19.45
N LYS A 26 16.80 16.76 18.29
CA LYS A 26 16.10 17.76 17.48
C LYS A 26 14.96 18.42 18.25
N ASP A 27 14.12 17.63 18.92
CA ASP A 27 13.00 18.14 19.72
C ASP A 27 13.50 19.05 20.86
N SER A 28 14.58 18.66 21.55
CA SER A 28 15.20 19.49 22.60
C SER A 28 15.70 20.83 22.08
N ILE A 29 16.38 20.85 20.92
CA ILE A 29 16.89 22.09 20.30
C ILE A 29 15.74 22.95 19.80
N GLN A 30 14.69 22.34 19.26
CA GLN A 30 13.50 23.04 18.79
C GLN A 30 12.77 23.73 19.93
N LYS A 31 12.59 23.05 21.09
CA LYS A 31 12.05 23.67 22.31
C LYS A 31 12.90 24.86 22.77
N ARG A 32 14.24 24.71 22.75
CA ARG A 32 15.16 25.80 23.08
C ARG A 32 15.10 26.96 22.07
N LEU A 33 14.88 26.68 20.79
CA LEU A 33 14.72 27.71 19.77
C LEU A 33 13.44 28.52 19.98
N CYS A 34 12.35 27.89 20.45
CA CYS A 34 11.11 28.60 20.78
C CYS A 34 11.32 29.66 21.87
N THR A 35 12.16 29.38 22.87
CA THR A 35 12.50 30.35 23.93
C THR A 35 13.59 31.33 23.50
N GLN A 36 14.52 30.92 22.63
CA GLN A 36 15.66 31.73 22.19
C GLN A 36 15.62 32.02 20.68
N ARG A 37 14.50 32.59 20.18
CA ARG A 37 14.24 32.72 18.73
C ARG A 37 15.32 33.46 17.96
N HIS A 38 15.98 34.44 18.56
CA HIS A 38 17.01 35.28 17.92
C HIS A 38 18.43 34.70 18.04
N ASN A 39 18.61 33.58 18.76
CA ASN A 39 19.92 32.98 18.92
C ASN A 39 20.36 32.25 17.65
N HIS A 40 21.28 32.87 16.91
CA HIS A 40 21.81 32.34 15.65
C HIS A 40 22.53 30.99 15.83
N SER A 41 23.17 30.76 16.99
CA SER A 41 23.88 29.51 17.29
C SER A 41 22.91 28.33 17.43
N VAL A 42 21.76 28.53 18.08
CA VAL A 42 20.72 27.49 18.23
C VAL A 42 20.09 27.16 16.87
N ARG A 43 19.82 28.17 16.03
CA ARG A 43 19.34 27.97 14.66
C ARG A 43 20.33 27.19 13.81
N SER A 44 21.61 27.58 13.85
CA SER A 44 22.68 26.90 13.10
C SER A 44 22.86 25.46 13.57
N SER A 45 22.80 25.21 14.88
CA SER A 45 22.87 23.87 15.45
C SER A 45 21.69 22.99 15.01
N LEU A 46 20.47 23.54 14.96
CA LEU A 46 19.30 22.83 14.46
C LEU A 46 19.43 22.49 12.97
N ALA A 47 19.90 23.44 12.15
CA ALA A 47 20.13 23.21 10.74
C ALA A 47 21.20 22.12 10.49
N ARG A 48 22.30 22.13 11.27
CA ARG A 48 23.31 21.08 11.22
C ARG A 48 22.72 19.71 11.57
N LEU A 49 21.97 19.63 12.67
CA LEU A 49 21.36 18.38 13.12
C LEU A 49 20.34 17.85 12.10
N ASN A 50 19.53 18.72 11.47
CA ASN A 50 18.63 18.30 10.40
C ASN A 50 19.41 17.69 9.23
N LYS A 51 20.51 18.31 8.81
CA LYS A 51 21.36 17.77 7.74
C LYS A 51 21.98 16.43 8.12
N GLU A 52 22.40 16.27 9.38
CA GLU A 52 22.91 14.98 9.89
C GLU A 52 21.83 13.89 9.88
N ILE A 53 20.59 14.23 10.28
CA ILE A 53 19.44 13.32 10.21
C ILE A 53 19.15 12.91 8.76
N GLU A 54 19.12 13.87 7.82
CA GLU A 54 18.88 13.60 6.40
C GLU A 54 19.95 12.68 5.82
N ASN A 55 21.23 12.98 6.08
CA ASN A 55 22.35 12.16 5.63
C ASN A 55 22.29 10.74 6.20
N HIS A 56 21.96 10.60 7.49
CA HIS A 56 21.88 9.30 8.11
C HIS A 56 20.69 8.48 7.63
N ALA A 57 19.52 9.12 7.48
CA ALA A 57 18.35 8.49 6.90
C ALA A 57 18.64 7.99 5.48
N ALA A 58 19.27 8.82 4.64
CA ALA A 58 19.69 8.43 3.29
C ALA A 58 20.70 7.26 3.29
N TYR A 59 21.62 7.23 4.25
CA TYR A 59 22.55 6.11 4.42
C TYR A 59 21.80 4.81 4.76
N ILE A 60 20.89 4.86 5.73
CA ILE A 60 20.11 3.70 6.16
C ILE A 60 19.22 3.19 5.04
N THR A 61 18.52 4.07 4.32
CA THR A 61 17.65 3.65 3.21
C THR A 61 18.46 2.95 2.12
N ASN A 62 19.65 3.47 1.78
CA ASN A 62 20.55 2.81 0.84
C ASN A 62 21.00 1.43 1.34
N GLN A 63 21.36 1.31 2.63
CA GLN A 63 21.74 0.03 3.22
C GLN A 63 20.59 -0.98 3.21
N GLN A 64 19.39 -0.54 3.60
CA GLN A 64 18.18 -1.37 3.57
C GLN A 64 17.85 -1.81 2.15
N TRP A 65 18.02 -0.92 1.17
CA TRP A 65 17.83 -1.21 -0.25
C TRP A 65 18.83 -2.25 -0.75
N ASN A 66 20.12 -2.09 -0.47
CA ASN A 66 21.14 -3.07 -0.85
C ASN A 66 20.84 -4.44 -0.22
N THR A 67 20.49 -4.47 1.07
CA THR A 67 20.10 -5.70 1.78
C THR A 67 18.84 -6.33 1.18
N LEU A 68 17.92 -5.54 0.64
CA LEU A 68 16.75 -6.04 -0.07
C LEU A 68 17.17 -6.65 -1.41
N CYS A 69 18.04 -5.97 -2.18
CA CYS A 69 18.58 -6.48 -3.44
C CYS A 69 19.34 -7.80 -3.27
N ASP A 70 20.24 -7.88 -2.29
CA ASP A 70 21.01 -9.11 -1.99
C ASP A 70 20.06 -10.28 -1.65
N ARG A 71 19.01 -10.02 -0.87
CA ARG A 71 17.98 -11.03 -0.57
C ARG A 71 17.20 -11.45 -1.81
N MET A 72 16.85 -10.50 -2.68
CA MET A 72 16.12 -10.77 -3.92
C MET A 72 16.96 -11.59 -4.89
N GLU A 73 18.27 -11.34 -5.00
CA GLU A 73 19.19 -12.09 -5.84
C GLU A 73 19.19 -13.59 -5.46
N VAL A 74 19.34 -13.89 -4.17
CA VAL A 74 19.31 -15.27 -3.65
C VAL A 74 17.94 -15.92 -3.84
N GLN A 75 16.85 -15.14 -3.78
CA GLN A 75 15.46 -15.62 -3.80
C GLN A 75 14.72 -15.38 -5.12
N MET A 76 15.43 -15.20 -6.23
CA MET A 76 14.86 -14.91 -7.57
C MET A 76 13.77 -15.89 -8.03
N ARG A 77 13.82 -17.15 -7.56
CA ARG A 77 12.82 -18.18 -7.91
C ARG A 77 11.55 -18.11 -7.07
N THR A 78 11.50 -17.26 -6.05
CA THR A 78 10.35 -17.18 -5.15
C THR A 78 9.29 -16.20 -5.68
N PRO A 79 7.99 -16.53 -5.53
CA PRO A 79 6.92 -15.62 -5.93
C PRO A 79 6.92 -14.30 -5.14
N LYS A 80 7.49 -14.29 -3.93
CA LYS A 80 7.60 -13.08 -3.09
C LYS A 80 8.52 -12.03 -3.71
N THR A 81 9.68 -12.43 -4.24
CA THR A 81 10.61 -11.52 -4.93
C THR A 81 9.97 -10.90 -6.17
N TRP A 82 9.30 -11.70 -7.00
CA TRP A 82 8.58 -11.22 -8.17
C TRP A 82 7.42 -10.29 -7.79
N HIS A 83 6.73 -10.56 -6.68
CA HIS A 83 5.72 -9.66 -6.15
C HIS A 83 6.33 -8.30 -5.80
N THR A 84 7.45 -8.26 -5.09
CA THR A 84 8.18 -7.01 -4.77
C THR A 84 8.60 -6.25 -6.02
N ILE A 85 9.22 -6.92 -7.00
CA ILE A 85 9.66 -6.31 -8.27
C ILE A 85 8.48 -5.71 -9.04
N ARG A 86 7.40 -6.49 -9.19
CA ARG A 86 6.18 -6.02 -9.87
C ARG A 86 5.60 -4.79 -9.20
N SER A 87 5.76 -4.71 -7.88
CA SER A 87 5.29 -3.61 -7.07
C SER A 87 6.11 -2.33 -7.17
N LEU A 88 7.36 -2.44 -7.61
CA LEU A 88 8.23 -1.31 -7.95
C LEU A 88 7.94 -0.81 -9.37
N LEU A 89 7.62 -1.71 -10.30
CA LEU A 89 7.31 -1.38 -11.69
C LEU A 89 5.92 -0.74 -11.85
N ASN A 90 4.94 -1.20 -11.08
CA ASN A 90 3.59 -0.63 -11.10
C ASN A 90 3.06 -0.44 -9.67
N PRO A 91 3.39 0.71 -9.03
CA PRO A 91 2.91 1.00 -7.68
C PRO A 91 1.38 1.24 -7.62
N GLU A 92 0.77 1.70 -8.73
CA GLU A 92 -0.66 2.02 -8.86
C GLU A 92 -1.54 0.78 -9.09
N GLY A 93 -0.98 -0.28 -9.66
CA GLY A 93 -1.68 -1.55 -9.93
C GLY A 93 -1.88 -2.42 -8.69
N ARG A 94 -1.48 -1.95 -7.50
CA ARG A 94 -1.60 -2.72 -6.26
C ARG A 94 -3.02 -2.61 -5.72
N ARG A 95 -3.63 -3.73 -5.33
CA ARG A 95 -4.98 -3.78 -4.72
C ARG A 95 -5.14 -2.80 -3.55
N VAL A 96 -4.10 -2.63 -2.75
CA VAL A 96 -4.08 -1.69 -1.61
C VAL A 96 -4.06 -0.23 -2.08
N SER A 97 -3.22 0.12 -3.05
CA SER A 97 -3.18 1.47 -3.64
C SER A 97 -4.52 1.80 -4.30
N GLN A 98 -5.08 0.86 -5.05
CA GLN A 98 -6.40 0.99 -5.66
C GLN A 98 -7.50 1.15 -4.60
N ARG A 99 -7.46 0.38 -3.51
CA ARG A 99 -8.40 0.54 -2.39
C ARG A 99 -8.29 1.92 -1.76
N ASN A 100 -7.09 2.41 -1.50
CA ASN A 100 -6.88 3.74 -0.91
C ASN A 100 -7.34 4.84 -1.87
N ASN A 101 -7.08 4.70 -3.16
CA ASN A 101 -7.56 5.62 -4.19
C ASN A 101 -9.09 5.62 -4.26
N LEU A 102 -9.73 4.45 -4.21
CA LEU A 102 -11.19 4.33 -4.10
C LEU A 102 -11.72 4.99 -2.82
N LEU A 103 -11.05 4.83 -1.68
CA LEU A 103 -11.45 5.47 -0.42
C LEU A 103 -11.32 6.99 -0.50
N ASN A 104 -10.26 7.51 -1.13
CA ASN A 104 -10.09 8.94 -1.35
C ASN A 104 -11.20 9.50 -2.24
N ILE A 105 -11.49 8.84 -3.38
CA ILE A 105 -12.58 9.23 -4.29
C ILE A 105 -13.94 9.19 -3.56
N LEU A 106 -14.17 8.18 -2.73
CA LEU A 106 -15.39 8.06 -1.93
C LEU A 106 -15.51 9.18 -0.87
N HIS A 107 -14.39 9.63 -0.31
CA HIS A 107 -14.36 10.74 0.65
C HIS A 107 -14.52 12.10 -0.03
N GLU A 108 -13.90 12.31 -1.20
CA GLU A 108 -14.05 13.53 -2.01
C GLU A 108 -15.49 13.74 -2.49
N HIS A 109 -16.22 12.64 -2.72
CA HIS A 109 -17.61 12.64 -3.20
C HIS A 109 -18.59 12.10 -2.15
N GLN A 110 -18.39 12.42 -0.87
CA GLN A 110 -19.20 11.91 0.23
C GLN A 110 -20.70 12.27 0.10
N GLU A 111 -21.02 13.42 -0.48
CA GLU A 111 -22.40 13.87 -0.73
C GLU A 111 -23.10 13.08 -1.87
N TYR A 112 -22.32 12.47 -2.78
CA TYR A 112 -22.80 11.73 -3.94
C TYR A 112 -22.69 10.21 -3.78
N GLN A 113 -22.21 9.71 -2.63
CA GLN A 113 -21.95 8.29 -2.38
C GLN A 113 -23.15 7.39 -2.70
N ALA A 114 -24.35 7.75 -2.22
CA ALA A 114 -25.56 6.96 -2.45
C ALA A 114 -25.96 6.92 -3.94
N ALA A 115 -25.82 8.05 -4.64
CA ALA A 115 -26.12 8.15 -6.07
C ALA A 115 -25.06 7.44 -6.93
N LEU A 116 -23.79 7.44 -6.52
CA LEU A 116 -22.69 6.78 -7.21
C LEU A 116 -22.81 5.25 -7.08
N LEU A 117 -23.11 4.75 -5.87
CA LEU A 117 -23.37 3.33 -5.65
C LEU A 117 -24.59 2.80 -6.41
N GLN A 118 -25.59 3.65 -6.69
CA GLN A 118 -26.73 3.29 -7.54
C GLN A 118 -26.40 3.24 -9.03
N LYS A 119 -25.43 4.02 -9.51
CA LYS A 119 -25.03 4.08 -10.93
C LYS A 119 -23.97 3.05 -11.33
N LEU A 120 -23.18 2.55 -10.38
CA LEU A 120 -22.15 1.55 -10.63
C LEU A 120 -22.68 0.21 -11.20
N PRO A 121 -23.80 -0.35 -10.71
CA PRO A 121 -24.40 -1.55 -11.30
C PRO A 121 -24.71 -1.32 -12.77
N ASP A 122 -25.40 -0.23 -13.12
CA ASP A 122 -25.83 0.05 -14.50
C ASP A 122 -24.65 0.24 -15.47
N LEU A 123 -23.53 0.77 -14.99
CA LEU A 123 -22.32 1.03 -15.79
C LEU A 123 -21.47 -0.22 -16.05
N TYR A 124 -21.35 -1.11 -15.05
CA TYR A 124 -20.39 -2.22 -15.09
C TYR A 124 -21.03 -3.60 -15.15
N ILE A 125 -22.25 -3.72 -14.63
CA ILE A 125 -23.05 -4.92 -14.72
C ILE A 125 -24.03 -4.64 -15.84
N GLN A 126 -23.71 -5.08 -17.06
CA GLN A 126 -24.70 -5.08 -18.13
C GLN A 126 -25.85 -6.01 -17.71
N THR A 127 -26.86 -5.46 -17.03
CA THR A 127 -28.13 -6.11 -16.78
C THR A 127 -28.95 -5.99 -18.05
N ALA A 128 -28.46 -6.59 -19.14
CA ALA A 128 -29.35 -6.89 -20.23
C ALA A 128 -30.48 -7.77 -19.64
N PRO A 129 -31.76 -7.48 -19.93
CA PRO A 129 -32.82 -8.41 -19.57
C PRO A 129 -32.41 -9.78 -20.11
N SER A 130 -32.46 -10.80 -19.26
CA SER A 130 -32.20 -12.17 -19.70
C SER A 130 -33.21 -12.47 -20.80
N GLU A 131 -32.79 -12.37 -22.06
CA GLU A 131 -33.59 -12.85 -23.16
C GLU A 131 -33.92 -14.32 -22.84
N PRO A 132 -35.17 -14.77 -23.03
CA PRO A 132 -35.48 -16.17 -22.86
C PRO A 132 -34.52 -16.94 -23.76
N ALA A 133 -33.76 -17.86 -23.17
CA ALA A 133 -32.81 -18.67 -23.90
C ALA A 133 -33.50 -19.25 -25.14
N TRP A 134 -32.85 -19.14 -26.29
CA TRP A 134 -33.39 -19.66 -27.54
C TRP A 134 -33.82 -21.12 -27.34
N PRO A 135 -35.05 -21.51 -27.74
CA PRO A 135 -35.51 -22.88 -27.56
C PRO A 135 -34.55 -23.82 -28.28
N TYR A 136 -34.14 -24.89 -27.59
CA TYR A 136 -33.19 -25.86 -28.14
C TYR A 136 -33.75 -26.51 -29.40
N THR A 137 -33.17 -26.20 -30.56
CA THR A 137 -33.58 -26.73 -31.88
C THR A 137 -32.79 -27.99 -32.30
N GLY A 138 -31.90 -28.49 -31.44
CA GLY A 138 -31.09 -29.68 -31.71
C GLY A 138 -31.84 -31.00 -31.47
N LYS A 139 -31.29 -32.10 -32.01
CA LYS A 139 -31.78 -33.45 -31.69
C LYS A 139 -31.42 -33.80 -30.23
N PRO A 140 -32.36 -34.31 -29.41
CA PRO A 140 -32.08 -34.65 -28.01
C PRO A 140 -31.00 -35.74 -27.93
N LYS A 141 -29.93 -35.49 -27.17
CA LYS A 141 -28.81 -36.42 -26.99
C LYS A 141 -28.92 -37.15 -25.65
N LEU A 142 -29.87 -38.07 -25.56
CA LEU A 142 -30.20 -38.87 -24.37
C LEU A 142 -29.02 -39.63 -23.75
N ALA A 143 -27.93 -39.86 -24.48
CA ALA A 143 -26.74 -40.53 -23.94
C ALA A 143 -25.90 -39.60 -23.03
N LEU A 144 -25.87 -38.30 -23.35
CA LEU A 144 -25.13 -37.28 -22.59
C LEU A 144 -25.93 -36.76 -21.39
N ASP A 145 -27.27 -36.84 -21.47
CA ASP A 145 -28.17 -36.42 -20.40
C ASP A 145 -28.34 -37.50 -19.31
N ARG A 146 -27.63 -38.62 -19.40
CA ARG A 146 -27.64 -39.65 -18.35
C ARG A 146 -26.94 -39.13 -17.09
N PRO A 147 -27.43 -39.46 -15.90
CA PRO A 147 -26.76 -39.09 -14.65
C PRO A 147 -25.34 -39.66 -14.63
N ILE A 148 -24.36 -38.80 -14.35
CA ILE A 148 -22.95 -39.19 -14.25
C ILE A 148 -22.83 -40.16 -13.07
N THR A 149 -22.58 -41.42 -13.37
CA THR A 149 -22.30 -42.47 -12.39
C THR A 149 -20.80 -42.72 -12.35
N LYS A 150 -20.25 -42.89 -11.14
CA LYS A 150 -18.83 -43.27 -10.98
C LYS A 150 -18.66 -44.68 -11.53
N GLU A 151 -17.77 -44.86 -12.50
CA GLU A 151 -17.30 -46.18 -12.90
C GLU A 151 -16.58 -46.80 -11.70
N VAL A 152 -17.15 -47.88 -11.16
CA VAL A 152 -16.49 -48.74 -10.18
C VAL A 152 -15.61 -49.68 -10.99
N TYR A 153 -14.29 -49.49 -10.90
CA TYR A 153 -13.27 -50.39 -11.41
C TYR A 153 -13.29 -51.74 -10.69
#